data_AF-A0AAX2EKY2-F1
#
_entry.id   AF-A0AAX2EKY2-F1
#
_cell.length_a   1.000
_cell.length_b   1.000
_cell.length_c   1.000
_cell.angle_alpha   90.00
_cell.angle_beta   90.00
_cell.angle_gamma   90.00
#
_symmetry.space_group_name_H-M   'P 1'
#
loop_
_entity.id
_entity.type
_entity.pdbx_description
1 polymer ?
#
loop_
_entity_poly.entity_id
_entity_poly.type
_entity_poly.pdbx_seq_one_letter_code
_entity_poly.pdbx_strand_id
1 'polypeptide(L)'
;MAHDHEHPHDHTEPPEEIALRVKALESLLTEKGLVDPAALDELIDTYEHRIGPRNGALVVAKAWTDPDYKARLLADGTGAIAELGFSGVQGEDMMVVENTPEVHNVTVCTLCSCYPWPTLGLPPAWYKSAPYRSRIVIEPRGVLAEFGLNISEDREIRVWDSSAELRYLVLPERPAGTEGWSEEQLVELVTRDSMIGTGVALQPGDK
;
A
#
# COMPACT_ATOMS: atom_id res chain seq x y z
N MET A 1 14.08 -3.71 38.74
CA MET A 1 13.95 -4.96 37.96
C MET A 1 13.13 -4.58 36.74
N ALA A 2 13.79 -4.45 35.60
CA ALA A 2 13.11 -4.19 34.34
C ALA A 2 12.48 -5.51 33.90
N HIS A 3 11.15 -5.55 33.81
CA HIS A 3 10.46 -6.66 33.22
C HIS A 3 10.55 -6.49 31.71
N ASP A 4 11.38 -7.33 31.09
CA ASP A 4 11.41 -7.52 29.65
C ASP A 4 10.09 -8.22 29.29
N HIS A 5 9.15 -7.45 28.72
CA HIS A 5 7.92 -8.00 28.20
C HIS A 5 8.19 -8.45 26.77
N GLU A 6 8.44 -9.74 26.57
CA GLU A 6 8.46 -10.36 25.24
C GLU A 6 7.12 -10.06 24.55
N HIS A 7 7.17 -9.25 23.49
CA HIS A 7 6.04 -8.94 22.63
C HIS A 7 5.74 -10.15 21.74
N PRO A 8 4.69 -10.97 22.00
CA PRO A 8 4.50 -12.28 21.33
C PRO A 8 4.07 -12.18 19.85
N HIS A 9 4.01 -10.97 19.30
CA HIS A 9 3.38 -10.67 18.02
C HIS A 9 4.22 -9.78 17.10
N ASP A 10 5.40 -9.32 17.53
CA ASP A 10 6.36 -8.67 16.63
C ASP A 10 7.20 -9.74 15.94
N HIS A 11 6.75 -10.12 14.76
CA HIS A 11 7.43 -11.01 13.81
C HIS A 11 7.82 -12.38 14.38
N THR A 12 6.94 -13.38 14.20
CA THR A 12 7.29 -14.77 14.49
C THR A 12 8.47 -15.20 13.60
N GLU A 13 9.54 -15.71 14.22
CA GLU A 13 10.65 -16.27 13.45
C GLU A 13 10.16 -17.43 12.58
N PRO A 14 10.61 -17.52 11.31
CA PRO A 14 10.29 -18.66 10.47
C PRO A 14 10.82 -19.96 11.10
N PRO A 15 10.12 -21.09 10.94
CA PRO A 15 10.65 -22.38 11.38
C PRO A 15 12.02 -22.65 10.78
N GLU A 16 12.96 -23.20 11.55
CA GLU A 16 14.37 -23.44 11.13
C GLU A 16 14.48 -24.15 9.77
N GLU A 17 13.56 -25.09 9.50
CA GLU A 17 13.55 -25.90 8.28
C GLU A 17 12.80 -25.27 7.09
N ILE A 18 12.28 -24.04 7.20
CA ILE A 18 11.50 -23.43 6.12
C ILE A 18 12.30 -23.33 4.81
N ALA A 19 13.59 -22.98 4.89
CA ALA A 19 14.45 -22.86 3.72
C ALA A 19 14.65 -24.21 3.01
N LEU A 20 14.76 -25.30 3.78
CA LEU A 20 14.87 -26.65 3.22
C LEU A 20 13.57 -27.07 2.51
N ARG A 21 12.42 -26.78 3.12
CA ARG A 21 11.10 -27.07 2.52
C ARG A 21 10.86 -26.28 1.23
N VAL A 22 11.23 -25.00 1.19
CA VAL A 22 11.13 -24.16 -0.01
C VAL A 22 11.99 -24.74 -1.14
N LYS A 23 13.26 -25.06 -0.87
CA LYS A 23 14.17 -25.66 -1.86
C LYS A 23 13.67 -27.01 -2.37
N ALA A 24 13.13 -27.86 -1.49
CA ALA A 24 12.59 -29.15 -1.89
C ALA A 24 11.41 -29.00 -2.86
N LEU A 25 10.52 -28.02 -2.62
CA LEU A 25 9.40 -27.73 -3.51
C LEU A 25 9.88 -27.16 -4.85
N GLU A 26 10.80 -26.19 -4.82
CA GLU A 26 11.39 -25.59 -6.02
C GLU A 26 12.06 -26.65 -6.92
N SER A 27 12.90 -27.51 -6.35
CA SER A 27 13.54 -28.61 -7.07
C SER A 27 12.52 -29.54 -7.70
N LEU A 28 11.50 -29.98 -6.93
CA LEU A 28 10.47 -30.89 -7.42
C LEU A 28 9.66 -30.30 -8.58
N LEU A 29 9.27 -29.03 -8.49
CA LEU A 29 8.50 -28.36 -9.53
C LEU A 29 9.35 -28.12 -10.80
N THR A 30 10.62 -27.81 -10.63
CA THR A 30 11.58 -27.63 -11.73
C THR A 30 11.87 -28.97 -12.43
N GLU A 31 12.14 -30.04 -11.68
CA GLU A 31 12.36 -31.40 -12.23
C GLU A 31 11.14 -31.90 -13.03
N LYS A 32 9.93 -31.50 -12.63
CA LYS A 32 8.69 -31.80 -13.34
C LYS A 32 8.41 -30.88 -14.54
N GLY A 33 9.23 -29.87 -14.78
CA GLY A 33 9.03 -28.87 -15.83
C GLY A 33 7.81 -27.99 -15.63
N LEU A 34 7.34 -27.82 -14.37
CA LEU A 34 6.18 -26.99 -14.03
C LEU A 34 6.54 -25.53 -13.80
N VAL A 35 7.80 -25.25 -13.49
CA VAL A 35 8.34 -23.89 -13.32
C VAL A 35 9.67 -23.77 -14.06
N ASP A 36 9.95 -22.58 -14.57
CA ASP A 36 11.25 -22.19 -15.14
C ASP A 36 11.97 -21.29 -14.12
N PRO A 37 13.14 -21.69 -13.59
CA PRO A 37 13.91 -20.88 -12.65
C PRO A 37 14.22 -19.47 -13.18
N ALA A 38 14.49 -19.31 -14.48
CA ALA A 38 14.79 -17.99 -15.05
C ALA A 38 13.56 -17.06 -15.01
N ALA A 39 12.36 -17.62 -15.17
CA ALA A 39 11.13 -16.86 -15.02
C ALA A 39 10.84 -16.50 -13.55
N LEU A 40 11.22 -17.36 -12.60
CA LEU A 40 11.13 -17.05 -11.17
C LEU A 40 12.04 -15.88 -10.79
N ASP A 41 13.28 -15.88 -11.28
CA ASP A 41 14.24 -14.79 -11.04
C ASP A 41 13.71 -13.45 -11.58
N GLU A 42 13.12 -13.43 -12.78
CA GLU A 42 12.51 -12.23 -13.36
C GLU A 42 11.32 -11.72 -12.50
N LEU A 43 10.49 -12.62 -11.97
CA LEU A 43 9.39 -12.26 -11.07
C LEU A 43 9.90 -11.67 -9.75
N ILE A 44 10.95 -12.26 -9.17
CA ILE A 44 11.58 -11.73 -7.95
C ILE A 44 12.11 -10.32 -8.20
N ASP A 45 12.89 -10.11 -9.26
CA ASP A 45 13.44 -8.79 -9.60
C ASP A 45 12.34 -7.74 -9.87
N THR A 46 11.24 -8.17 -10.50
CA THR A 46 10.06 -7.31 -10.73
C THR A 46 9.58 -6.66 -9.43
N TYR A 47 9.36 -7.47 -8.40
CA TYR A 47 8.76 -6.99 -7.16
C TYR A 47 9.77 -6.49 -6.12
N GLU A 48 11.05 -6.85 -6.27
CA GLU A 48 12.11 -6.38 -5.38
C GLU A 48 12.68 -5.03 -5.82
N HIS A 49 12.81 -4.78 -7.13
CA HIS A 49 13.54 -3.62 -7.64
C HIS A 49 12.74 -2.69 -8.55
N ARG A 50 11.71 -3.19 -9.26
CA ARG A 50 11.02 -2.42 -10.32
C ARG A 50 9.65 -1.89 -9.91
N ILE A 51 8.89 -2.63 -9.12
CA ILE A 51 7.54 -2.23 -8.68
C ILE A 51 7.56 -1.87 -7.19
N GLY A 52 7.11 -0.67 -6.86
CA GLY A 52 7.05 -0.19 -5.49
C GLY A 52 6.23 1.10 -5.33
N PRO A 53 6.14 1.63 -4.10
CA PRO A 53 5.29 2.78 -3.78
C PRO A 53 5.64 4.07 -4.52
N ARG A 54 6.83 4.16 -5.12
CA ARG A 54 7.17 5.30 -5.99
C ARG A 54 6.22 5.45 -7.17
N ASN A 55 5.64 4.37 -7.67
CA ASN A 55 4.66 4.40 -8.76
C ASN A 55 3.38 5.13 -8.32
N GLY A 56 2.82 4.76 -7.18
CA GLY A 56 1.66 5.44 -6.58
C GLY A 56 1.96 6.90 -6.24
N ALA A 57 3.18 7.21 -5.78
CA ALA A 57 3.58 8.59 -5.51
C ALA A 57 3.54 9.48 -6.77
N LEU A 58 3.94 8.95 -7.93
CA LEU A 58 3.80 9.64 -9.23
C LEU A 58 2.33 9.86 -9.60
N VAL A 59 1.47 8.84 -9.40
CA VAL A 59 0.02 8.96 -9.61
C VAL A 59 -0.57 10.10 -8.76
N VAL A 60 -0.24 10.12 -7.47
CA VAL A 60 -0.75 11.14 -6.52
C VAL A 60 -0.22 12.53 -6.87
N ALA A 61 1.08 12.67 -7.12
CA ALA A 61 1.69 13.96 -7.45
C ALA A 61 1.10 14.55 -8.74
N LYS A 62 0.88 13.73 -9.77
CA LYS A 62 0.19 14.16 -10.99
C LYS A 62 -1.25 14.58 -10.71
N ALA A 63 -1.99 13.85 -9.88
CA ALA A 63 -3.36 14.24 -9.50
C ALA A 63 -3.41 15.56 -8.69
N TRP A 64 -2.36 15.90 -7.95
CA TRP A 64 -2.26 17.18 -7.24
C TRP A 64 -1.92 18.37 -8.13
N THR A 65 -1.31 18.14 -9.30
CA THR A 65 -0.87 19.20 -10.22
C THR A 65 -1.74 19.33 -11.46
N ASP A 66 -2.48 18.30 -11.82
CA ASP A 66 -3.30 18.19 -13.03
C ASP A 66 -4.76 17.82 -12.65
N PRO A 67 -5.66 18.81 -12.52
CA PRO A 67 -7.06 18.59 -12.17
C PRO A 67 -7.81 17.71 -13.17
N ASP A 68 -7.45 17.75 -14.45
CA ASP A 68 -8.10 16.92 -15.48
C ASP A 68 -7.67 15.46 -15.34
N TYR A 69 -6.40 15.19 -15.04
CA TYR A 69 -5.93 13.85 -14.69
C TYR A 69 -6.58 13.34 -13.41
N LYS A 70 -6.70 14.18 -12.38
CA LYS A 70 -7.42 13.81 -11.14
C LYS A 70 -8.86 13.39 -11.43
N ALA A 71 -9.57 14.14 -12.26
CA ALA A 71 -10.95 13.78 -12.65
C ALA A 71 -11.01 12.41 -13.36
N ARG A 72 -10.05 12.11 -14.25
CA ARG A 72 -9.96 10.79 -14.90
C ARG A 72 -9.61 9.69 -13.89
N LEU A 73 -8.65 9.94 -13.00
CA LEU A 73 -8.21 8.99 -11.97
C LEU A 73 -9.34 8.57 -11.03
N LEU A 74 -10.21 9.49 -10.65
CA LEU A 74 -11.36 9.20 -9.79
C LEU A 74 -12.51 8.52 -10.53
N ALA A 75 -12.59 8.68 -11.86
CA ALA A 75 -13.62 8.06 -12.69
C ALA A 75 -13.24 6.64 -13.16
N ASP A 76 -11.97 6.43 -13.52
CA ASP A 76 -11.39 5.17 -14.00
C ASP A 76 -9.95 5.07 -13.50
N GLY A 77 -9.79 4.45 -12.33
CA GLY A 77 -8.49 4.28 -11.68
C GLY A 77 -7.53 3.47 -12.54
N THR A 78 -7.99 2.38 -13.17
CA THR A 78 -7.17 1.51 -14.01
C THR A 78 -6.65 2.27 -15.22
N GLY A 79 -7.54 2.95 -15.96
CA GLY A 79 -7.18 3.72 -17.14
C GLY A 79 -6.18 4.84 -16.84
N ALA A 80 -6.39 5.57 -15.74
CA ALA A 80 -5.53 6.68 -15.37
C ALA A 80 -4.12 6.25 -14.93
N ILE A 81 -3.98 5.20 -14.10
CA ILE A 81 -2.63 4.73 -13.72
C ILE A 81 -1.86 4.16 -14.93
N ALA A 82 -2.57 3.64 -15.93
CA ALA A 82 -1.98 3.17 -17.18
C ALA A 82 -1.43 4.31 -18.05
N GLU A 83 -1.92 5.55 -17.93
CA GLU A 83 -1.31 6.74 -18.57
C GLU A 83 0.15 6.93 -18.13
N LEU A 84 0.50 6.46 -16.93
CA LEU A 84 1.85 6.50 -16.36
C LEU A 84 2.63 5.18 -16.52
N GLY A 85 2.06 4.21 -17.24
CA GLY A 85 2.69 2.91 -17.49
C GLY A 85 2.53 1.89 -16.35
N PHE A 86 1.66 2.14 -15.37
CA PHE A 86 1.40 1.21 -14.27
C PHE A 86 0.17 0.35 -14.57
N SER A 87 0.31 -0.97 -14.55
CA SER A 87 -0.78 -1.92 -14.77
C SER A 87 -0.35 -3.33 -14.35
N GLY A 88 -1.28 -4.27 -14.34
CA GLY A 88 -0.98 -5.70 -14.24
C GLY A 88 -1.54 -6.36 -12.98
N VAL A 89 -0.84 -7.40 -12.53
CA VAL A 89 -1.28 -8.34 -11.49
C VAL A 89 -1.66 -7.61 -10.20
N GLN A 90 -2.82 -7.94 -9.63
CA GLN A 90 -3.35 -7.31 -8.41
C GLN A 90 -3.57 -5.79 -8.56
N GLY A 91 -3.95 -5.35 -9.75
CA GLY A 91 -4.31 -3.97 -10.07
C GLY A 91 -5.03 -3.86 -11.42
N GLU A 92 -5.71 -4.93 -11.81
CA GLU A 92 -6.52 -5.01 -13.03
C GLU A 92 -7.75 -4.09 -12.92
N ASP A 93 -8.35 -4.02 -11.73
CA ASP A 93 -9.51 -3.17 -11.44
C ASP A 93 -9.21 -2.25 -10.25
N MET A 94 -8.73 -1.04 -10.56
CA MET A 94 -8.30 -0.04 -9.58
C MET A 94 -9.41 0.97 -9.29
N MET A 95 -9.60 1.26 -8.01
CA MET A 95 -10.46 2.34 -7.52
C MET A 95 -9.66 3.28 -6.63
N VAL A 96 -9.65 4.57 -6.99
CA VAL A 96 -9.01 5.59 -6.17
C VAL A 96 -10.03 6.21 -5.23
N VAL A 97 -9.70 6.26 -3.94
CA VAL A 97 -10.55 6.84 -2.89
C VAL A 97 -9.92 8.11 -2.36
N GLU A 98 -10.59 9.24 -2.55
CA GLU A 98 -10.05 10.56 -2.25
C GLU A 98 -10.28 10.96 -0.80
N ASN A 99 -9.20 11.37 -0.12
CA ASN A 99 -9.30 12.05 1.17
C ASN A 99 -9.72 13.52 0.98
N THR A 100 -10.64 13.97 1.84
CA THR A 100 -11.11 15.36 1.91
C THR A 100 -11.04 15.85 3.35
N PRO A 101 -11.25 17.16 3.62
CA PRO A 101 -11.30 17.66 5.01
C PRO A 101 -12.32 16.93 5.88
N GLU A 102 -13.40 16.41 5.29
CA GLU A 102 -14.49 15.71 5.98
C GLU A 102 -14.31 14.18 6.02
N VAL A 103 -13.53 13.60 5.10
CA VAL A 103 -13.40 12.13 4.96
C VAL A 103 -11.93 11.70 4.90
N HIS A 104 -11.56 10.75 5.76
CA HIS A 104 -10.28 10.03 5.70
C HIS A 104 -10.53 8.58 5.29
N ASN A 105 -9.90 8.12 4.23
CA ASN A 105 -10.00 6.75 3.75
C ASN A 105 -8.81 5.92 4.24
N VAL A 106 -9.05 4.65 4.55
CA VAL A 106 -8.01 3.67 4.86
C VAL A 106 -8.38 2.31 4.27
N THR A 107 -7.39 1.57 3.79
CA THR A 107 -7.60 0.29 3.09
C THR A 107 -7.14 -0.90 3.92
N VAL A 108 -7.82 -2.04 3.78
CA VAL A 108 -7.47 -3.30 4.43
C VAL A 108 -7.89 -4.47 3.55
N CYS A 109 -7.33 -5.65 3.81
CA CYS A 109 -7.92 -6.92 3.40
C CYS A 109 -8.08 -7.80 4.63
N THR A 110 -9.28 -7.83 5.22
CA THR A 110 -9.51 -8.57 6.47
C THR A 110 -9.28 -10.07 6.31
N LEU A 111 -9.58 -10.60 5.13
CA LEU A 111 -9.51 -12.05 4.84
C LEU A 111 -8.10 -12.55 4.52
N CYS A 112 -7.22 -11.73 3.95
CA CYS A 112 -5.87 -12.14 3.60
C CYS A 112 -4.88 -10.97 3.50
N SER A 113 -4.67 -10.44 2.30
CA SER A 113 -3.61 -9.47 1.98
C SER A 113 -3.76 -8.79 0.61
N CYS A 114 -4.97 -8.73 0.04
CA CYS A 114 -5.24 -8.04 -1.23
C CYS A 114 -4.72 -6.60 -1.17
N TYR A 115 -3.98 -6.17 -2.21
CA TYR A 115 -3.22 -4.92 -2.20
C TYR A 115 -2.89 -4.48 -3.64
N PRO A 116 -2.84 -3.17 -3.98
CA PRO A 116 -2.65 -2.70 -5.35
C PRO A 116 -1.17 -2.77 -5.78
N TRP A 117 -0.71 -3.94 -6.25
CA TRP A 117 0.71 -4.17 -6.52
C TRP A 117 1.30 -3.21 -7.57
N PRO A 118 0.65 -2.89 -8.70
CA PRO A 118 1.26 -2.04 -9.72
C PRO A 118 1.65 -0.64 -9.23
N THR A 119 0.92 -0.12 -8.24
CA THR A 119 1.15 1.22 -7.67
C THR A 119 1.94 1.20 -6.36
N LEU A 120 1.80 0.14 -5.54
CA LEU A 120 2.36 0.12 -4.19
C LEU A 120 3.39 -1.00 -3.92
N GLY A 121 3.63 -1.89 -4.89
CA GLY A 121 4.45 -3.08 -4.71
C GLY A 121 3.82 -4.09 -3.75
N LEU A 122 4.65 -4.96 -3.16
CA LEU A 122 4.17 -5.95 -2.21
C LEU A 122 3.82 -5.32 -0.84
N PRO A 123 2.74 -5.78 -0.17
CA PRO A 123 2.30 -5.20 1.08
C PRO A 123 3.30 -5.45 2.22
N PRO A 124 3.45 -4.48 3.16
CA PRO A 124 4.29 -4.64 4.33
C PRO A 124 3.77 -5.76 5.26
N ALA A 125 4.64 -6.28 6.12
CA ALA A 125 4.30 -7.38 7.02
C ALA A 125 3.11 -7.07 7.93
N TRP A 126 3.02 -5.85 8.47
CA TRP A 126 1.94 -5.42 9.35
C TRP A 126 0.58 -5.39 8.65
N TYR A 127 0.53 -5.08 7.35
CA TYR A 127 -0.74 -5.04 6.60
C TYR A 127 -1.36 -6.44 6.49
N LYS A 128 -0.50 -7.46 6.39
CA LYS A 128 -0.87 -8.87 6.27
C LYS A 128 -1.17 -9.53 7.62
N SER A 129 -0.78 -8.91 8.73
CA SER A 129 -0.84 -9.50 10.06
C SER A 129 -2.23 -9.34 10.70
N ALA A 130 -2.56 -10.26 11.60
CA ALA A 130 -3.85 -10.29 12.29
C ALA A 130 -4.15 -9.01 13.12
N PRO A 131 -3.16 -8.36 13.79
CA PRO A 131 -3.43 -7.13 14.53
C PRO A 131 -4.07 -6.03 13.68
N TYR A 132 -3.51 -5.72 12.50
CA TYR A 132 -4.08 -4.70 11.62
C TYR A 132 -5.44 -5.14 11.08
N ARG A 133 -5.48 -6.35 10.49
CA ARG A 133 -6.64 -6.87 9.76
C ARG A 133 -7.88 -7.07 10.62
N SER A 134 -7.72 -7.41 11.89
CA SER A 134 -8.87 -7.64 12.78
C SER A 134 -9.41 -6.35 13.41
N ARG A 135 -8.57 -5.33 13.61
CA ARG A 135 -8.91 -4.14 14.40
C ARG A 135 -9.29 -2.94 13.56
N ILE A 136 -8.67 -2.71 12.40
CA ILE A 136 -8.89 -1.49 11.61
C ILE A 136 -10.36 -1.33 11.16
N VAL A 137 -11.11 -2.41 11.01
CA VAL A 137 -12.54 -2.41 10.67
C VAL A 137 -13.49 -2.23 11.87
N ILE A 138 -12.98 -2.27 13.11
CA ILE A 138 -13.77 -2.15 14.34
C ILE A 138 -13.44 -0.82 15.05
N GLU A 139 -12.16 -0.52 15.20
CA GLU A 139 -11.65 0.62 15.96
C GLU A 139 -10.59 1.42 15.15
N PRO A 140 -10.95 1.94 13.96
CA PRO A 140 -9.97 2.55 13.05
C PRO A 140 -9.17 3.69 13.69
N ARG A 141 -9.81 4.53 14.51
CA ARG A 141 -9.12 5.62 15.22
C ARG A 141 -8.03 5.11 16.17
N GLY A 142 -8.30 4.02 16.90
CA GLY A 142 -7.33 3.41 17.82
C GLY A 142 -6.12 2.85 17.08
N VAL A 143 -6.37 2.12 15.98
CA VAL A 143 -5.28 1.58 15.14
C VAL A 143 -4.47 2.69 14.49
N LEU A 144 -5.11 3.74 13.95
CA LEU A 144 -4.38 4.88 13.35
C LEU A 144 -3.54 5.65 14.38
N ALA A 145 -4.00 5.75 15.64
CA ALA A 145 -3.21 6.36 16.70
C ALA A 145 -1.91 5.58 17.00
N GLU A 146 -1.88 4.25 16.80
CA GLU A 146 -0.65 3.43 16.91
C GLU A 146 0.37 3.74 15.81
N PHE A 147 -0.10 4.21 14.63
CA PHE A 147 0.75 4.77 13.57
C PHE A 147 1.12 6.24 13.82
N GLY A 148 0.69 6.83 14.94
CA GLY A 148 0.89 8.25 15.26
C GLY A 148 -0.10 9.20 14.58
N LEU A 149 -1.14 8.68 13.92
CA LEU A 149 -2.15 9.47 13.21
C LEU A 149 -3.44 9.61 14.04
N ASN A 150 -3.63 10.80 14.62
CA ASN A 150 -4.86 11.14 15.33
C ASN A 150 -5.84 11.85 14.40
N ILE A 151 -6.87 11.15 13.94
CA ILE A 151 -7.97 11.74 13.15
C ILE A 151 -9.04 12.31 14.10
N SER A 152 -9.41 13.57 13.88
CA SER A 152 -10.42 14.28 14.68
C SER A 152 -11.79 13.60 14.62
N GLU A 153 -12.57 13.67 15.71
CA GLU A 153 -13.87 12.98 15.84
C GLU A 153 -14.93 13.45 14.84
N ASP A 154 -14.82 14.70 14.38
CA ASP A 154 -15.68 15.33 13.38
C ASP A 154 -15.37 14.90 11.94
N ARG A 155 -14.20 14.30 11.69
CA ARG A 155 -13.82 13.76 10.38
C ARG A 155 -14.24 12.29 10.25
N GLU A 156 -15.03 11.95 9.24
CA GLU A 156 -15.46 10.59 8.93
C GLU A 156 -14.25 9.72 8.56
N ILE A 157 -14.21 8.46 9.02
CA ILE A 157 -13.24 7.47 8.56
C ILE A 157 -13.96 6.40 7.75
N ARG A 158 -13.58 6.23 6.48
CA ARG A 158 -14.06 5.14 5.61
C ARG A 158 -13.00 4.06 5.50
N VAL A 159 -13.34 2.88 6.02
CA VAL A 159 -12.48 1.70 5.91
C VAL A 159 -12.94 0.87 4.71
N TRP A 160 -12.02 0.66 3.77
CA TRP A 160 -12.27 -0.10 2.54
C TRP A 160 -11.69 -1.51 2.67
N ASP A 161 -12.57 -2.48 2.87
CA ASP A 161 -12.18 -3.89 2.91
C ASP A 161 -12.14 -4.51 1.51
N SER A 162 -10.95 -4.94 1.10
CA SER A 162 -10.63 -5.52 -0.20
C SER A 162 -11.09 -6.98 -0.25
N SER A 163 -12.41 -7.16 -0.21
CA SER A 163 -13.11 -8.46 -0.16
C SER A 163 -13.48 -9.03 -1.53
N ALA A 164 -13.23 -8.27 -2.60
CA ALA A 164 -13.42 -8.65 -3.99
C ALA A 164 -12.15 -8.34 -4.80
N GLU A 165 -12.25 -8.36 -6.14
CA GLU A 165 -11.10 -8.10 -7.02
C GLU A 165 -10.81 -6.62 -7.30
N LEU A 166 -11.61 -5.70 -6.74
CA LEU A 166 -11.25 -4.29 -6.70
C LEU A 166 -10.02 -4.06 -5.81
N ARG A 167 -9.15 -3.15 -6.24
CA ARG A 167 -7.95 -2.74 -5.51
C ARG A 167 -7.98 -1.24 -5.26
N TYR A 168 -7.83 -0.84 -4.00
CA TYR A 168 -7.99 0.54 -3.58
C TYR A 168 -6.64 1.24 -3.44
N LEU A 169 -6.55 2.47 -3.95
CA LEU A 169 -5.46 3.40 -3.69
C LEU A 169 -6.05 4.64 -3.02
N VAL A 170 -5.52 5.05 -1.86
CA VAL A 170 -5.91 6.34 -1.26
C VAL A 170 -5.20 7.46 -2.01
N LEU A 171 -5.97 8.47 -2.43
CA LEU A 171 -5.43 9.75 -2.87
C LEU A 171 -5.38 10.68 -1.65
N PRO A 172 -4.20 10.87 -1.01
CA PRO A 172 -4.08 11.75 0.13
C PRO A 172 -4.28 13.22 -0.25
N GLU A 173 -4.61 14.05 0.72
CA GLU A 173 -4.68 15.51 0.55
C GLU A 173 -3.28 16.09 0.32
N ARG A 174 -3.19 17.09 -0.56
CA ARG A 174 -1.94 17.83 -0.81
C ARG A 174 -1.60 18.66 0.43
N PRO A 175 -0.38 18.53 0.99
CA PRO A 175 0.07 19.38 2.10
C PRO A 175 0.06 20.87 1.73
N ALA A 176 -0.35 21.72 2.67
CA ALA A 176 -0.25 23.18 2.52
C ALA A 176 1.22 23.63 2.44
N GLY A 177 1.47 24.80 1.85
CA GLY A 177 2.85 25.32 1.71
C GLY A 177 3.64 24.64 0.58
N THR A 178 2.96 23.89 -0.27
CA THR A 178 3.53 23.25 -1.46
C THR A 178 3.14 23.96 -2.76
N GLU A 179 2.58 25.16 -2.68
CA GLU A 179 2.17 25.94 -3.85
C GLU A 179 3.36 26.17 -4.79
N GLY A 180 3.16 25.90 -6.09
CA GLY A 180 4.21 26.07 -7.10
C GLY A 180 5.33 25.01 -7.09
N TRP A 181 5.28 24.01 -6.20
CA TRP A 181 6.21 22.88 -6.23
C TRP A 181 6.06 22.08 -7.53
N SER A 182 7.18 21.55 -8.03
CA SER A 182 7.17 20.64 -9.17
C SER A 182 6.58 19.28 -8.77
N GLU A 183 6.15 18.51 -9.76
CA GLU A 183 5.64 17.15 -9.55
C GLU A 183 6.69 16.27 -8.84
N GLU A 184 7.96 16.38 -9.23
CA GLU A 184 9.06 15.62 -8.61
C GLU A 184 9.25 15.98 -7.13
N GLN A 185 9.08 17.24 -6.76
CA GLN A 185 9.17 17.65 -5.35
C GLN A 185 7.99 17.12 -4.53
N LEU A 186 6.81 17.02 -5.14
CA LEU A 186 5.58 16.52 -4.51
C LEU A 186 5.62 15.01 -4.31
N VAL A 187 6.19 14.24 -5.24
CA VAL A 187 6.39 12.78 -5.12
C VAL A 187 7.07 12.44 -3.80
N GLU A 188 8.07 13.22 -3.40
CA GLU A 188 8.85 13.00 -2.18
C GLU A 188 8.04 13.24 -0.88
N LEU A 189 6.83 13.81 -0.95
CA LEU A 189 5.92 13.96 0.19
C LEU A 189 4.96 12.78 0.33
N VAL A 190 4.77 12.00 -0.73
CA VAL A 190 3.80 10.91 -0.77
C VAL A 190 4.44 9.64 -0.22
N THR A 191 4.01 9.23 0.97
CA THR A 191 4.51 7.99 1.60
C THR A 191 3.61 6.81 1.23
N ARG A 192 4.15 5.59 1.32
CA ARG A 192 3.34 4.37 1.22
C ARG A 192 2.14 4.43 2.17
N ASP A 193 2.37 4.83 3.41
CA ASP A 193 1.33 4.85 4.45
C ASP A 193 0.24 5.88 4.15
N SER A 194 0.59 7.02 3.51
CA SER A 194 -0.40 8.00 3.03
C SER A 194 -1.31 7.45 1.92
N MET A 195 -0.81 6.52 1.12
CA MET A 195 -1.57 5.86 0.04
C MET A 195 -2.33 4.61 0.49
N ILE A 196 -2.01 4.07 1.67
CA ILE A 196 -2.83 3.05 2.36
C ILE A 196 -3.92 3.74 3.20
N GLY A 197 -3.63 4.93 3.71
CA GLY A 197 -4.47 5.68 4.66
C GLY A 197 -4.07 5.49 6.13
N THR A 198 -2.92 4.87 6.42
CA THR A 198 -2.36 4.76 7.78
C THR A 198 -1.47 5.95 8.17
N GLY A 199 -1.19 6.84 7.21
CA GLY A 199 -0.50 8.10 7.43
C GLY A 199 -1.14 9.22 6.60
N VAL A 200 -0.54 10.42 6.68
CA VAL A 200 -0.81 11.53 5.76
C VAL A 200 0.45 11.80 4.93
N ALA A 201 0.33 12.58 3.85
CA ALA A 201 1.50 13.06 3.13
C ALA A 201 2.38 13.91 4.06
N LEU A 202 3.70 13.80 3.90
CA LEU A 202 4.67 14.55 4.71
C LEU A 202 4.45 16.05 4.54
N GLN A 203 4.61 16.81 5.62
CA GLN A 203 4.65 18.27 5.50
C GLN A 203 6.02 18.70 4.96
N PRO A 204 6.13 19.84 4.24
CA PRO A 204 7.41 20.33 3.70
C PRO A 204 8.56 20.46 4.69
N GLY A 205 8.28 20.53 6.00
CA GLY A 205 9.26 20.63 7.09
C GLY A 205 9.62 19.31 7.78
N ASP A 206 9.02 18.19 7.38
CA ASP A 206 9.29 16.85 7.96
C ASP A 206 10.44 16.12 7.23
N LYS A 207 11.11 16.80 6.29
CA LYS A 207 12.29 16.31 5.57
C LYS A 207 13.59 16.61 6.32
#